data_AF-A0A5E4MD61-F1
#
_entry.id   AF-A0A5E4MD61-F1
#
_cell.length_a   1.000
_cell.length_b   1.000
_cell.length_c   1.000
_cell.angle_alpha   90.00
_cell.angle_beta   90.00
_cell.angle_gamma   90.00
#
_symmetry.space_group_name_H-M   'P 1'
#
loop_
_entity.id
_entity.type
_entity.pdbx_description
1 polymer ?
#
loop_
_entity_poly.entity_id
_entity_poly.type
_entity_poly.pdbx_seq_one_letter_code
_entity_poly.pdbx_strand_id
1 'polypeptide(L)'
;MSELGRRHGRRATTVAAVLAAVVWSLAAAMSVNGQDAAATDDTCGHPPVPVNAKLVRQGAKATFVCDEGYRLFGTESITCSPNGAWTGDLPFCGTNVAVHKPTNQSTTARGGNSGNANDGDSTTVHDGRRCTETLKEPSPWWSVDLLQPYPVRAVSITTRGCCGKYQKTTKHTHTDTPNYTLALTNPRIFFFMIVNLYV
;
A
#
# COMPACT_ATOMS: atom_id res chain seq x y z
N MET A 1 -81.82 32.27 -0.90
CA MET A 1 -80.63 31.50 -0.51
C MET A 1 -80.66 30.22 -1.32
N SER A 2 -80.20 30.31 -2.57
CA SER A 2 -78.92 29.77 -3.05
C SER A 2 -79.21 28.44 -3.76
N GLU A 3 -79.27 28.43 -5.10
CA GLU A 3 -78.12 28.18 -6.00
C GLU A 3 -77.63 26.71 -5.89
N LEU A 4 -77.31 25.93 -6.93
CA LEU A 4 -77.03 26.18 -8.33
C LEU A 4 -76.90 24.81 -9.06
N GLY A 5 -76.96 24.81 -10.40
CA GLY A 5 -76.10 23.94 -11.22
C GLY A 5 -76.70 22.57 -11.61
N ARG A 6 -77.39 22.40 -12.73
CA ARG A 6 -77.05 22.64 -14.16
C ARG A 6 -76.01 21.64 -14.72
N ARG A 7 -76.58 20.59 -15.34
CA ARG A 7 -76.19 19.86 -16.57
C ARG A 7 -74.71 19.86 -17.00
N HIS A 8 -74.17 18.64 -17.15
CA HIS A 8 -73.37 18.16 -18.30
C HIS A 8 -73.53 16.63 -18.33
N GLY A 9 -73.91 15.91 -19.39
CA GLY A 9 -73.82 16.20 -20.80
C GLY A 9 -72.44 15.84 -21.34
N ARG A 10 -72.22 14.55 -21.68
CA ARG A 10 -71.69 14.05 -22.98
C ARG A 10 -70.96 12.71 -22.85
N ARG A 11 -71.49 11.70 -23.55
CA ARG A 11 -70.66 10.72 -24.27
C ARG A 11 -70.10 11.46 -25.49
N ALA A 12 -68.79 11.66 -25.56
CA ALA A 12 -68.09 12.11 -26.76
C ALA A 12 -66.62 11.70 -26.64
N THR A 13 -66.38 10.41 -26.87
CA THR A 13 -65.07 9.85 -27.17
C THR A 13 -64.71 10.27 -28.59
N THR A 14 -63.87 11.30 -28.77
CA THR A 14 -63.36 11.64 -30.11
C THR A 14 -62.05 12.45 -30.06
N VAL A 15 -60.98 11.83 -30.58
CA VAL A 15 -59.75 12.41 -31.17
C VAL A 15 -58.78 13.20 -30.27
N ALA A 16 -59.23 14.02 -29.31
CA ALA A 16 -58.32 14.86 -28.51
C ALA A 16 -57.36 14.06 -27.60
N ALA A 17 -57.79 12.89 -27.11
CA ALA A 17 -56.98 12.05 -26.21
C ALA A 17 -55.80 11.36 -26.93
N VAL A 18 -55.92 11.12 -28.24
CA VAL A 18 -54.85 10.46 -29.02
C VAL A 18 -53.69 11.43 -29.26
N LEU A 19 -53.97 12.72 -29.46
CA LEU A 19 -52.93 13.74 -29.65
C LEU A 19 -52.13 14.00 -28.35
N ALA A 20 -52.78 13.97 -27.19
CA ALA A 20 -52.10 14.12 -25.90
C ALA A 20 -51.11 12.97 -25.61
N ALA A 21 -51.44 11.75 -26.01
CA ALA A 21 -50.57 10.59 -25.85
C ALA A 21 -49.33 10.64 -26.77
N VAL A 22 -49.48 11.15 -28.00
CA VAL A 22 -48.35 11.31 -28.94
C VAL A 22 -47.39 12.41 -28.48
N VAL A 23 -47.91 13.50 -27.89
CA VAL A 23 -47.06 14.59 -27.34
C VAL A 23 -46.29 14.15 -26.09
N TRP A 24 -46.87 13.27 -25.25
CA TRP A 24 -46.13 12.64 -24.14
C TRP A 24 -45.06 11.65 -24.59
N SER A 25 -45.12 11.15 -25.83
CA SER A 25 -44.17 10.17 -26.35
C SER A 25 -42.88 10.78 -26.91
N LEU A 26 -42.83 12.10 -27.16
CA LEU A 26 -41.67 12.79 -27.74
C LEU A 26 -40.83 13.61 -26.75
N ALA A 27 -41.31 13.81 -25.51
CA ALA A 27 -40.60 14.63 -24.51
C ALA A 27 -39.81 13.82 -23.46
N ALA A 28 -39.67 12.50 -23.63
CA ALA A 28 -39.00 11.61 -22.68
C ALA A 28 -37.80 10.86 -23.28
N ALA A 29 -36.96 11.53 -24.06
CA ALA A 29 -35.72 10.92 -24.53
C ALA A 29 -34.60 11.95 -24.76
N MET A 30 -34.26 12.70 -23.71
CA MET A 30 -32.93 13.31 -23.58
C MET A 30 -32.43 13.07 -22.16
N SER A 31 -32.28 11.78 -21.81
CA SER A 31 -31.35 11.42 -20.76
C SER A 31 -29.96 11.62 -21.35
N VAL A 32 -29.25 12.68 -20.95
CA VAL A 32 -27.80 12.56 -20.84
C VAL A 32 -27.58 11.48 -19.80
N ASN A 33 -27.58 10.22 -20.24
CA ASN A 33 -26.88 9.18 -19.52
C ASN A 33 -25.41 9.61 -19.57
N GLY A 34 -25.02 10.46 -18.62
CA GLY A 34 -23.71 10.37 -18.03
C GLY A 34 -23.65 8.97 -17.43
N GLN A 35 -23.41 7.97 -18.29
CA GLN A 35 -22.80 6.74 -17.84
C GLN A 35 -21.49 7.22 -17.27
N ASP A 36 -21.41 7.29 -15.94
CA ASP A 36 -20.16 7.17 -15.23
C ASP A 36 -19.40 6.08 -15.97
N ALA A 37 -18.39 6.48 -16.74
CA ALA A 37 -17.70 5.59 -17.63
C ALA A 37 -17.03 4.57 -16.72
N ALA A 38 -17.69 3.46 -16.42
CA ALA A 38 -17.11 2.41 -15.62
C ALA A 38 -15.99 1.85 -16.47
N ALA A 39 -14.74 2.08 -16.04
CA ALA A 39 -13.57 1.54 -16.71
C ALA A 39 -13.80 0.03 -16.90
N THR A 40 -13.89 -0.42 -18.14
CA THR A 40 -14.02 -1.83 -18.45
C THR A 40 -12.63 -2.42 -18.55
N ASP A 41 -12.51 -3.73 -18.37
CA ASP A 41 -11.25 -4.47 -18.45
C ASP A 41 -10.48 -4.18 -19.75
N ASP A 42 -11.10 -3.67 -20.81
CA ASP A 42 -10.46 -3.51 -22.13
C ASP A 42 -10.04 -2.07 -22.47
N THR A 43 -10.39 -1.06 -21.66
CA THR A 43 -10.04 0.34 -21.96
C THR A 43 -8.59 0.70 -21.64
N CYS A 44 -7.96 -0.01 -20.70
CA CYS A 44 -6.55 0.19 -20.37
C CYS A 44 -5.67 -0.87 -21.03
N GLY A 45 -4.54 -0.45 -21.57
CA GLY A 45 -3.49 -1.35 -22.06
C GLY A 45 -2.83 -2.16 -20.94
N HIS A 46 -1.80 -2.93 -21.29
CA HIS A 46 -1.03 -3.70 -20.31
C HIS A 46 -0.42 -2.76 -19.25
N PRO A 47 -0.68 -2.98 -17.95
CA PRO A 47 -0.16 -2.12 -16.90
C PRO A 47 1.36 -2.26 -16.79
N PRO A 48 2.06 -1.21 -16.34
CA PRO A 48 3.48 -1.32 -15.99
C PRO A 48 3.66 -2.28 -14.80
N VAL A 49 4.57 -3.25 -14.94
CA VAL A 49 4.86 -4.25 -13.91
C VAL A 49 6.17 -3.88 -13.20
N PRO A 50 6.16 -3.70 -11.86
CA PRO A 50 7.37 -3.46 -11.09
C PRO A 50 8.39 -4.61 -11.21
N VAL A 51 9.67 -4.31 -11.06
CA VAL A 51 10.73 -5.33 -11.02
C VAL A 51 10.48 -6.29 -9.84
N ASN A 52 10.71 -7.57 -10.07
CA ASN A 52 10.47 -8.66 -9.12
C ASN A 52 9.01 -8.79 -8.68
N ALA A 53 8.06 -8.46 -9.57
CA ALA A 53 6.63 -8.59 -9.33
C ALA A 53 5.92 -9.32 -10.48
N LYS A 54 4.86 -10.04 -10.11
CA LYS A 54 3.89 -10.66 -11.01
C LYS A 54 2.59 -9.87 -10.99
N LEU A 55 1.95 -9.78 -12.14
CA LEU A 55 0.68 -9.11 -12.32
C LEU A 55 -0.49 -10.11 -12.20
N VAL A 56 -1.47 -9.77 -11.38
CA VAL A 56 -2.78 -10.42 -11.28
C VAL A 56 -3.85 -9.41 -11.70
N ARG A 57 -4.50 -9.65 -12.85
CA ARG A 57 -5.52 -8.74 -13.38
C ARG A 57 -6.92 -9.22 -13.01
N GLN A 58 -7.74 -8.31 -12.50
CA GLN A 58 -9.14 -8.55 -12.13
C GLN A 58 -9.99 -7.36 -12.60
N GLY A 59 -10.48 -7.42 -13.84
CA GLY A 59 -11.22 -6.32 -14.46
C GLY A 59 -10.39 -5.05 -14.53
N ALA A 60 -10.99 -3.92 -14.14
CA ALA A 60 -10.30 -2.62 -14.09
C ALA A 60 -9.22 -2.49 -13.00
N LYS A 61 -8.92 -3.55 -12.25
CA LYS A 61 -7.90 -3.53 -11.18
C LYS A 61 -6.72 -4.43 -11.55
N ALA A 62 -5.52 -3.88 -11.45
CA ALA A 62 -4.26 -4.61 -11.58
C ALA A 62 -3.62 -4.73 -10.20
N THR A 63 -3.51 -5.95 -9.69
CA THR A 63 -2.89 -6.27 -8.39
C THR A 63 -1.52 -6.89 -8.61
N PHE A 64 -0.53 -6.46 -7.83
CA PHE A 64 0.86 -6.91 -7.93
C PHE A 64 1.20 -7.85 -6.78
N VAL A 65 1.91 -8.92 -7.10
CA VAL A 65 2.42 -9.90 -6.14
C VAL A 65 3.91 -10.01 -6.33
N CYS A 66 4.70 -9.79 -5.29
CA CYS A 66 6.15 -9.90 -5.39
C CYS A 66 6.60 -11.35 -5.62
N ASP A 67 7.72 -11.51 -6.31
CA ASP A 67 8.40 -12.78 -6.45
C ASP A 67 8.86 -13.33 -5.09
N GLU A 68 9.14 -14.63 -5.04
CA GLU A 68 9.63 -15.29 -3.82
C GLU A 68 10.91 -14.61 -3.31
N GLY A 69 10.98 -14.34 -2.01
CA GLY A 69 12.10 -13.61 -1.38
C GLY A 69 12.02 -12.09 -1.46
N TYR A 70 10.97 -11.54 -2.11
CA TYR A 70 10.69 -10.11 -2.15
C TYR A 70 9.45 -9.76 -1.34
N ARG A 71 9.43 -8.54 -0.82
CA ARG A 71 8.34 -8.00 -0.02
C ARG A 71 7.75 -6.78 -0.70
N LEU A 72 6.42 -6.71 -0.70
CA LEU A 72 5.68 -5.58 -1.28
C LEU A 72 5.69 -4.37 -0.34
N PHE A 73 5.98 -3.21 -0.91
CA PHE A 73 5.91 -1.91 -0.26
C PHE A 73 5.10 -0.94 -1.13
N GLY A 74 4.17 -0.20 -0.50
CA GLY A 74 3.24 0.68 -1.18
C GLY A 74 1.88 0.02 -1.42
N THR A 75 1.10 0.58 -2.32
CA THR A 75 -0.23 0.07 -2.68
C THR A 75 -0.09 -1.16 -3.57
N GLU A 76 -0.72 -2.26 -3.20
CA GLU A 76 -0.63 -3.52 -3.96
C GLU A 76 -1.31 -3.49 -5.32
N SER A 77 -2.06 -2.43 -5.64
CA SER A 77 -2.85 -2.37 -6.86
C SER A 77 -3.01 -0.98 -7.43
N ILE A 78 -3.14 -0.92 -8.75
CA ILE A 78 -3.53 0.26 -9.53
C ILE A 78 -4.87 0.01 -10.20
N THR A 79 -5.58 1.10 -10.49
CA THR A 79 -6.94 1.06 -11.06
C THR A 79 -6.95 1.72 -12.42
N CYS A 80 -7.58 1.08 -13.39
CA CYS A 80 -7.85 1.64 -14.71
C CYS A 80 -8.89 2.75 -14.55
N SER A 81 -8.50 3.96 -14.92
CA SER A 81 -9.41 5.10 -14.99
C SER A 81 -10.18 5.06 -16.32
N PRO A 82 -11.37 5.68 -16.39
CA PRO A 82 -12.23 5.61 -17.58
C PRO A 82 -11.63 6.25 -18.84
N ASN A 83 -10.59 7.07 -18.66
CA ASN A 83 -9.79 7.67 -19.74
C ASN A 83 -8.74 6.71 -20.32
N GLY A 84 -8.74 5.43 -19.93
CA GLY A 84 -7.78 4.44 -20.43
C GLY A 84 -6.38 4.54 -19.79
N ALA A 85 -6.22 5.31 -18.72
CA ALA A 85 -4.97 5.45 -17.99
C ALA A 85 -5.01 4.68 -16.67
N TRP A 86 -3.92 4.00 -16.33
CA TRP A 86 -3.76 3.42 -15.00
C TRP A 86 -3.48 4.51 -13.96
N THR A 87 -4.14 4.42 -12.80
CA THR A 87 -4.05 5.37 -11.70
C THR A 87 -3.62 4.70 -10.41
N GLY A 88 -2.80 5.42 -9.63
CA GLY A 88 -2.17 4.92 -8.40
C GLY A 88 -0.66 4.80 -8.55
N ASP A 89 0.03 4.82 -7.41
CA ASP A 89 1.48 4.66 -7.35
C ASP A 89 1.85 3.18 -7.46
N LEU A 90 2.87 2.87 -8.26
CA LEU A 90 3.37 1.51 -8.37
C LEU A 90 4.04 1.07 -7.06
N PRO A 91 3.75 -0.15 -6.57
CA PRO A 91 4.49 -0.70 -5.45
C PRO A 91 5.93 -1.00 -5.86
N PHE A 92 6.79 -1.17 -4.85
CA PHE A 92 8.10 -1.78 -5.06
C PHE A 92 8.20 -3.11 -4.32
N CYS A 93 8.84 -4.07 -4.98
CA CYS A 93 9.17 -5.37 -4.40
C CYS A 93 10.63 -5.36 -3.99
N GLY A 94 10.86 -5.30 -2.68
CA GLY A 94 12.22 -5.20 -2.15
C GLY A 94 12.68 -6.45 -1.41
N THR A 95 13.97 -6.74 -1.49
CA THR A 95 14.61 -7.88 -0.78
C THR A 95 15.53 -7.40 0.33
N ASN A 96 15.66 -8.18 1.42
CA ASN A 96 16.49 -7.80 2.56
C ASN A 96 17.98 -8.06 2.28
N VAL A 97 18.74 -7.01 1.98
CA VAL A 97 20.19 -7.12 1.67
C VAL A 97 21.08 -7.20 2.90
N ALA A 98 20.55 -6.88 4.08
CA ALA A 98 21.31 -6.88 5.33
C ALA A 98 21.54 -8.28 5.90
N VAL A 99 20.78 -9.30 5.47
CA VAL A 99 20.86 -10.65 6.04
C VAL A 99 22.29 -11.20 5.95
N HIS A 100 22.79 -11.68 7.08
CA HIS A 100 24.13 -12.24 7.29
C HIS A 100 25.31 -11.35 6.86
N LYS A 101 25.07 -10.05 6.67
CA LYS A 101 26.13 -9.07 6.45
C LYS A 101 26.92 -8.80 7.73
N PRO A 102 28.20 -8.40 7.64
CA PRO A 102 28.97 -8.00 8.82
C PRO A 102 28.30 -6.85 9.56
N THR A 103 28.21 -6.98 10.88
CA THR A 103 27.59 -5.98 11.75
C THR A 103 28.52 -5.58 12.87
N ASN A 104 28.29 -4.41 13.43
CA ASN A 104 28.95 -3.96 14.62
C ASN A 104 27.98 -3.18 15.50
N GLN A 105 28.30 -3.03 16.79
CA GLN A 105 27.54 -2.24 17.73
C GLN A 105 28.44 -1.61 18.78
N SER A 106 27.93 -0.58 19.47
CA SER A 106 28.68 0.17 20.48
C SER A 106 29.22 -0.71 21.60
N THR A 107 28.36 -1.55 22.18
CA THR A 107 28.69 -2.49 23.26
C THR A 107 27.84 -3.74 23.15
N THR A 108 28.25 -4.85 23.78
CA THR A 108 27.48 -6.09 23.78
C THR A 108 27.15 -6.49 25.22
N ALA A 109 25.88 -6.81 25.49
CA ALA A 109 25.40 -7.29 26.77
C ALA A 109 24.67 -8.63 26.62
N ARG A 110 24.75 -9.49 27.65
CA ARG A 110 23.94 -10.71 27.83
C ARG A 110 23.83 -11.68 26.62
N GLY A 111 24.80 -11.67 25.70
CA GLY A 111 24.80 -12.51 24.49
C GLY A 111 24.04 -11.92 23.30
N GLY A 112 23.61 -10.65 23.38
CA GLY A 112 22.97 -9.91 22.30
C GLY A 112 23.96 -9.38 21.26
N ASN A 113 24.62 -10.29 20.55
CA ASN A 113 25.57 -9.96 19.47
C ASN A 113 24.90 -9.13 18.36
N SER A 114 25.66 -8.25 17.71
CA SER A 114 25.17 -7.40 16.62
C SER A 114 24.55 -8.19 15.46
N GLY A 115 25.07 -9.40 15.19
CA GLY A 115 24.59 -10.30 14.12
C GLY A 115 23.17 -10.84 14.35
N ASN A 116 22.68 -10.83 15.59
CA ASN A 116 21.31 -11.26 15.90
C ASN A 116 20.27 -10.32 15.25
N ALA A 117 20.64 -9.09 14.88
CA ALA A 117 19.71 -8.18 14.19
C ALA A 117 19.46 -8.58 12.73
N ASN A 118 20.36 -9.35 12.12
CA ASN A 118 20.33 -9.65 10.69
C ASN A 118 20.61 -11.13 10.39
N ASP A 119 20.32 -12.02 11.33
CA ASP A 119 20.49 -13.48 11.20
C ASP A 119 19.35 -14.16 10.41
N GLY A 120 18.36 -13.39 9.95
CA GLY A 120 17.20 -13.90 9.22
C GLY A 120 16.11 -14.49 10.12
N ASP A 121 16.35 -14.61 11.43
CA ASP A 121 15.33 -14.96 12.40
C ASP A 121 14.48 -13.72 12.71
N SER A 122 13.17 -13.82 12.46
CA SER A 122 12.22 -12.74 12.77
C SER A 122 11.59 -12.88 14.15
N THR A 123 11.98 -13.90 14.91
CA THR A 123 11.47 -14.14 16.26
C THR A 123 11.94 -13.05 17.20
N THR A 124 10.97 -12.42 17.86
CA THR A 124 11.20 -11.36 18.84
C THR A 124 11.32 -11.92 20.27
N VAL A 125 11.60 -13.23 20.38
CA VAL A 125 11.67 -13.96 21.66
C VAL A 125 12.94 -13.56 22.39
N HIS A 126 12.79 -13.02 23.60
CA HIS A 126 13.91 -12.50 24.40
C HIS A 126 14.63 -13.59 25.20
N ASP A 127 14.74 -14.81 24.67
CA ASP A 127 15.56 -15.84 25.29
C ASP A 127 17.04 -15.55 24.99
N GLY A 128 17.55 -14.43 25.53
CA GLY A 128 18.95 -13.99 25.64
C GLY A 128 19.84 -14.00 24.39
N ARG A 129 19.37 -14.45 23.22
CA ARG A 129 20.24 -14.83 22.09
C ARG A 129 19.61 -14.63 20.71
N ARG A 130 18.45 -14.00 20.62
CA ARG A 130 17.71 -13.78 19.35
C ARG A 130 17.68 -12.33 18.89
N CYS A 131 18.06 -11.39 19.76
CA CYS A 131 18.13 -9.97 19.43
C CYS A 131 19.51 -9.42 19.80
N THR A 132 19.88 -8.28 19.23
CA THR A 132 21.00 -7.49 19.72
C THR A 132 20.73 -7.00 21.15
N GLU A 133 21.77 -6.68 21.91
CA GLU A 133 21.63 -6.00 23.20
C GLU A 133 22.92 -5.23 23.51
N THR A 134 22.77 -3.93 23.78
CA THR A 134 23.85 -3.04 24.23
C THR A 134 23.77 -2.80 25.74
N LEU A 135 24.85 -2.34 26.35
CA LEU A 135 24.80 -1.78 27.70
C LEU A 135 23.98 -0.49 27.74
N LYS A 136 23.63 -0.06 28.96
CA LYS A 136 23.03 1.27 29.18
C LYS A 136 24.09 2.33 28.95
N GLU A 137 24.03 3.01 27.82
CA GLU A 137 24.97 4.08 27.46
C GLU A 137 24.24 5.29 26.85
N PRO A 138 24.86 6.49 26.84
CA PRO A 138 24.20 7.72 26.36
C PRO A 138 23.90 7.74 24.86
N SER A 139 24.66 7.00 24.06
CA SER A 139 24.55 7.01 22.59
C SER A 139 24.91 5.64 22.00
N PRO A 140 24.08 4.62 22.26
CA PRO A 140 24.32 3.32 21.68
C PRO A 140 24.08 3.37 20.17
N TRP A 141 24.80 2.53 19.44
CA TRP A 141 24.71 2.46 17.98
C TRP A 141 24.84 1.02 17.50
N TRP A 142 24.30 0.77 16.31
CA TRP A 142 24.50 -0.46 15.56
C TRP A 142 24.74 -0.10 14.10
N SER A 143 25.57 -0.87 13.41
CA SER A 143 25.83 -0.71 11.99
C SER A 143 25.92 -2.04 11.28
N VAL A 144 25.68 -1.98 9.97
CA VAL A 144 25.89 -3.07 9.02
C VAL A 144 26.72 -2.59 7.84
N ASP A 145 27.69 -3.38 7.45
CA ASP A 145 28.45 -3.23 6.21
C ASP A 145 27.81 -4.09 5.12
N LEU A 146 27.27 -3.46 4.09
CA LEU A 146 26.56 -4.15 3.01
C LEU A 146 27.50 -4.81 2.00
N LEU A 147 28.82 -4.60 2.14
CA LEU A 147 29.91 -5.10 1.29
C LEU A 147 29.88 -4.59 -0.17
N GLN A 148 28.79 -3.96 -0.57
CA GLN A 148 28.64 -3.28 -1.85
C GLN A 148 27.56 -2.20 -1.74
N PRO A 149 27.57 -1.20 -2.64
CA PRO A 149 26.66 -0.07 -2.52
C PRO A 149 25.26 -0.46 -3.03
N TYR A 150 24.24 -0.20 -2.22
CA TYR A 150 22.84 -0.49 -2.55
C TYR A 150 21.95 0.75 -2.45
N PRO A 151 21.00 0.97 -3.38
CA PRO A 151 19.99 2.02 -3.27
C PRO A 151 18.87 1.58 -2.30
N VAL A 152 19.15 1.63 -0.99
CA VAL A 152 18.21 1.17 0.04
C VAL A 152 16.96 2.04 0.07
N ARG A 153 15.79 1.44 -0.21
CA ARG A 153 14.49 2.12 -0.33
C ARG A 153 13.67 2.12 0.95
N ALA A 154 13.88 1.11 1.80
CA ALA A 154 13.22 1.03 3.10
C ALA A 154 14.08 0.35 4.15
N VAL A 155 13.98 0.85 5.38
CA VAL A 155 14.60 0.26 6.57
C VAL A 155 13.48 -0.10 7.55
N SER A 156 13.37 -1.39 7.88
CA SER A 156 12.41 -1.87 8.87
C SER A 156 13.16 -2.34 10.12
N ILE A 157 12.88 -1.67 11.23
CA ILE A 157 13.45 -1.95 12.55
C ILE A 157 12.33 -2.52 13.41
N THR A 158 12.50 -3.74 13.88
CA THR A 158 11.59 -4.36 14.84
C THR A 158 12.22 -4.24 16.21
N THR A 159 11.63 -3.43 17.09
CA THR A 159 12.08 -3.30 18.48
C THR A 159 11.15 -4.04 19.41
N ARG A 160 11.71 -4.46 20.55
CA ARG A 160 10.90 -4.80 21.72
C ARG A 160 10.68 -3.51 22.51
N GLY A 161 9.44 -3.12 22.77
CA GLY A 161 9.18 -2.16 23.85
C GLY A 161 9.60 -2.78 25.18
N CYS A 162 10.23 -2.01 26.07
CA CYS A 162 10.34 -2.42 27.47
C CYS A 162 8.93 -2.75 27.98
N CYS A 163 8.71 -3.98 28.46
CA CYS A 163 7.42 -4.52 28.94
C CYS A 163 6.43 -5.05 27.87
N GLY A 164 6.93 -5.74 26.83
CA GLY A 164 6.14 -6.76 26.12
C GLY A 164 5.22 -6.29 24.99
N LYS A 165 5.36 -5.04 24.53
CA LYS A 165 4.70 -4.56 23.30
C LYS A 165 5.70 -4.54 22.15
N TYR A 166 5.42 -5.29 21.08
CA TYR A 166 6.23 -5.28 19.86
C TYR A 166 5.97 -3.99 19.09
N GLN A 167 7.03 -3.31 18.66
CA GLN A 167 6.94 -2.13 17.82
C GLN A 167 7.78 -2.34 16.57
N LYS A 168 7.11 -2.51 15.43
CA LYS A 168 7.76 -2.54 14.12
C LYS A 168 7.67 -1.15 13.50
N THR A 169 8.82 -0.50 13.34
CA THR A 169 8.91 0.80 12.69
C THR A 169 9.55 0.60 11.32
N THR A 170 8.87 1.05 10.27
CA THR A 170 9.44 1.06 8.92
C THR A 170 9.63 2.50 8.49
N LYS A 171 10.87 2.87 8.19
CA LYS A 171 11.22 4.17 7.63
C LYS A 171 11.51 3.98 6.14
N HIS A 172 10.75 4.67 5.30
CA HIS A 172 11.05 4.76 3.88
C HIS A 172 12.23 5.71 3.70
N THR A 173 13.26 5.24 3.01
CA THR A 173 14.47 6.01 2.71
C THR A 173 14.55 6.13 1.20
N HIS A 174 14.30 7.33 0.65
CA HIS A 174 14.56 7.56 -0.76
C HIS A 174 16.02 8.02 -0.88
N THR A 175 16.97 7.08 -0.77
CA THR A 175 18.38 7.39 -1.02
C THR A 175 18.75 6.90 -2.41
N ASP A 176 18.80 7.83 -3.35
CA ASP A 176 19.31 7.57 -4.70
C ASP A 176 20.83 7.34 -4.70
N THR A 177 21.51 7.61 -3.58
CA THR A 177 22.92 7.32 -3.36
C THR A 177 23.12 5.95 -2.73
N PRO A 178 23.88 5.05 -3.37
CA PRO A 178 24.07 3.73 -2.85
C PRO A 178 25.13 3.76 -1.72
N ASN A 179 24.73 3.32 -0.52
CA ASN A 179 25.58 3.39 0.68
C ASN A 179 26.21 2.03 0.97
N TYR A 180 27.50 2.02 1.34
CA TYR A 180 28.23 0.81 1.73
C TYR A 180 28.01 0.43 3.20
N THR A 181 27.75 1.43 4.06
CA THR A 181 27.48 1.24 5.49
C THR A 181 26.22 1.99 5.90
N LEU A 182 25.39 1.36 6.73
CA LEU A 182 24.25 2.01 7.38
C LEU A 182 24.41 1.92 8.90
N ALA A 183 24.46 3.08 9.54
CA ALA A 183 24.51 3.22 11.00
C ALA A 183 23.16 3.72 11.52
N LEU A 184 22.62 3.03 12.51
CA LEU A 184 21.36 3.36 13.17
C LEU A 184 21.65 3.83 14.60
N THR A 185 21.24 5.05 14.92
CA THR A 185 21.33 5.62 16.26
C THR A 185 19.92 5.89 16.79
N ASN A 186 19.64 5.44 18.02
CA ASN A 186 18.38 5.73 18.70
C ASN A 186 18.64 6.01 20.18
N PRO A 187 18.65 7.29 20.60
CA PRO A 187 19.06 7.66 21.96
C PRO A 187 18.04 7.28 23.05
N ARG A 188 16.88 6.69 22.71
CA ARG A 188 15.82 6.36 23.68
C ARG A 188 15.57 4.87 23.87
N ILE A 189 16.30 4.00 23.18
CA ILE A 189 15.98 2.57 23.13
C ILE A 189 17.24 1.75 23.47
N PHE A 190 17.15 0.95 24.53
CA PHE A 190 18.04 -0.19 24.75
C PHE A 190 17.89 -1.12 23.54
N PHE A 191 18.95 -1.33 22.76
CA PHE A 191 18.87 -1.90 21.42
C PHE A 191 18.56 -3.41 21.43
N PHE A 192 17.31 -3.76 21.70
CA PHE A 192 16.72 -5.04 21.32
C PHE A 192 16.08 -4.87 19.96
N MET A 193 16.79 -5.22 18.89
CA MET A 193 16.24 -5.04 17.54
C MET A 193 16.60 -6.13 16.54
N ILE A 194 15.72 -6.22 15.55
CA ILE A 194 15.92 -6.90 14.28
C ILE A 194 15.88 -5.82 13.19
N VAL A 195 16.83 -5.84 12.28
CA VAL A 195 17.03 -4.81 11.25
C VAL A 195 16.95 -5.44 9.86
N ASN A 196 16.05 -4.92 9.04
CA ASN A 196 15.87 -5.35 7.65
C ASN A 196 16.03 -4.15 6.71
N LEU A 197 16.88 -4.28 5.70
CA LEU A 197 17.16 -3.22 4.71
C LEU A 197 16.71 -3.71 3.34
N TYR A 198 15.74 -3.03 2.74
CA TYR A 198 15.13 -3.41 1.49
C TYR A 198 15.61 -2.52 0.34
N VAL A 199 16.01 -3.17 -0.75
CA VAL A 199 16.37 -2.54 -2.04
C VAL A 199 15.31 -2.82 -3.08
#